data_AF-A0A8T6ISD8-F1
#
_entry.id   AF-A0A8T6ISD8-F1
#
_cell.length_a   1.000
_cell.length_b   1.000
_cell.length_c   1.000
_cell.angle_alpha   90.00
_cell.angle_beta   90.00
_cell.angle_gamma   90.00
#
_symmetry.space_group_name_H-M   'P 1'
#
loop_
_entity.id
_entity.type
_entity.pdbx_description
1 polymer ?
#
loop_
_entity_poly.entity_id
_entity_poly.type
_entity_poly.pdbx_seq_one_letter_code
_entity_poly.pdbx_strand_id
1 'polypeptide(L)' 'NLTGANLRRAKLVNANLQGANLTAAELSGAMLNGATYDEFTILPNGKPWSSETDMTRFIR' A
#
# COMPACT_ATOMS: atom_id res chain seq x y z
N ASN A 1 -4.98 5.41 -8.58
CA ASN A 1 -3.77 6.24 -8.73
C ASN A 1 -3.58 7.02 -7.43
N LEU A 2 -2.55 6.68 -6.64
CA LEU A 2 -2.24 7.24 -5.32
C LEU A 2 -0.75 7.65 -5.24
N THR A 3 -0.13 7.92 -6.38
CA THR A 3 1.29 8.28 -6.44
C THR A 3 1.56 9.54 -5.62
N GLY A 4 2.52 9.48 -4.69
CA GLY A 4 2.88 10.57 -3.79
C GLY A 4 1.82 10.93 -2.74
N ALA A 5 0.77 10.12 -2.57
CA ALA A 5 -0.27 10.42 -1.60
C ALA A 5 0.25 10.35 -0.16
N ASN A 6 -0.13 11.33 0.66
CA ASN A 6 0.06 11.26 2.11
C ASN A 6 -1.07 10.40 2.72
N LEU A 7 -0.75 9.14 3.06
CA LEU A 7 -1.66 8.18 3.68
C LEU A 7 -1.22 7.85 5.12
N ARG A 8 -0.42 8.73 5.75
CA ARG A 8 0.03 8.54 7.12
C ARG A 8 -1.18 8.39 8.04
N ARG A 9 -1.19 7.35 8.87
CA ARG A 9 -2.30 7.04 9.81
C ARG A 9 -3.67 6.86 9.16
N ALA A 10 -3.75 6.65 7.85
CA ALA A 10 -5.01 6.44 7.15
C ALA A 10 -5.69 5.14 7.62
N LYS A 11 -7.02 5.15 7.70
CA LYS A 11 -7.85 3.97 7.93
C LYS A 11 -8.11 3.28 6.59
N LEU A 12 -7.32 2.27 6.25
CA LEU A 12 -7.44 1.48 5.02
C LEU A 12 -7.85 0.03 5.33
N VAL A 13 -8.52 -0.18 6.46
CA VAL A 13 -9.01 -1.50 6.88
C VAL A 13 -10.00 -2.01 5.84
N ASN A 14 -9.78 -3.22 5.33
CA ASN A 14 -10.56 -3.85 4.25
C ASN A 14 -10.60 -3.04 2.93
N ALA A 15 -9.67 -2.11 2.72
CA ALA A 15 -9.63 -1.34 1.49
C ALA A 15 -9.21 -2.21 0.30
N ASN A 16 -9.85 -2.02 -0.86
CA ASN A 16 -9.40 -2.59 -2.10
C ASN A 16 -8.29 -1.72 -2.71
N LEU A 17 -7.04 -2.19 -2.69
CA LEU A 17 -5.88 -1.53 -3.28
C LEU A 17 -5.36 -2.27 -4.53
N GLN A 18 -6.11 -3.25 -5.06
CA GLN A 18 -5.79 -3.95 -6.29
C GLN A 18 -5.62 -2.97 -7.46
N GLY A 19 -4.55 -3.13 -8.23
CA GLY A 19 -4.18 -2.24 -9.33
C GLY A 19 -3.79 -0.81 -8.91
N ALA A 20 -3.68 -0.50 -7.62
CA ALA A 20 -3.32 0.84 -7.18
C ALA A 20 -1.84 1.13 -7.43
N ASN A 21 -1.53 2.33 -7.93
CA ASN A 21 -0.17 2.85 -7.94
C ASN A 21 0.07 3.67 -6.66
N LEU A 22 0.84 3.11 -5.72
CA LEU A 22 1.26 3.73 -4.46
C LEU A 22 2.69 4.28 -4.52
N THR A 23 3.31 4.39 -5.70
CA THR A 23 4.69 4.90 -5.83
C THR A 23 4.86 6.20 -5.04
N ALA A 24 5.88 6.25 -4.17
CA ALA A 24 6.16 7.39 -3.29
C ALA A 24 5.04 7.79 -2.30
N ALA A 25 4.00 6.97 -2.11
CA ALA A 25 2.98 7.22 -1.09
C ALA A 25 3.54 6.98 0.32
N GLU A 26 3.13 7.82 1.27
CA GLU A 26 3.53 7.70 2.68
C GLU A 26 2.50 6.86 3.45
N LEU A 27 2.89 5.66 3.89
CA LEU A 27 2.00 4.73 4.61
C LEU A 27 2.30 4.62 6.11
N SER A 28 3.24 5.38 6.66
CA SER A 28 3.61 5.27 8.08
C SER A 28 2.38 5.40 9.00
N GLY A 29 2.15 4.36 9.81
CA GLY A 29 1.02 4.22 10.73
C GLY A 29 -0.33 3.92 10.08
N ALA A 30 -0.40 3.68 8.76
CA ALA A 30 -1.65 3.32 8.10
C ALA A 30 -2.16 1.95 8.59
N MET A 31 -3.48 1.84 8.73
CA MET A 31 -4.14 0.60 9.13
C MET A 31 -4.54 -0.19 7.89
N LEU A 32 -3.75 -1.21 7.53
CA LEU A 32 -3.94 -2.03 6.33
C LEU A 32 -4.58 -3.41 6.62
N ASN A 33 -5.14 -3.61 7.81
CA ASN A 33 -5.75 -4.90 8.18
C ASN A 33 -6.85 -5.28 7.18
N GLY A 34 -6.71 -6.45 6.54
CA GLY A 34 -7.68 -6.93 5.55
C GLY A 34 -7.68 -6.20 4.20
N ALA A 35 -6.78 -5.24 3.99
CA ALA A 35 -6.65 -4.61 2.68
C ALA A 35 -6.17 -5.65 1.64
N THR A 36 -6.70 -5.56 0.42
CA THR A 36 -6.37 -6.47 -0.67
C THR A 36 -5.42 -5.81 -1.67
N TYR A 37 -4.51 -6.61 -2.22
CA TYR A 37 -3.50 -6.23 -3.20
C TYR A 37 -3.45 -7.32 -4.28
N ASP A 38 -2.89 -6.99 -5.43
CA ASP A 38 -2.65 -7.92 -6.53
C ASP A 38 -1.32 -7.60 -7.23
N GLU A 39 -0.94 -8.41 -8.21
CA GLU A 39 0.29 -8.24 -9.00
C GLU A 39 0.35 -6.92 -9.80
N PHE A 40 -0.79 -6.23 -9.98
CA PHE A 40 -0.86 -4.92 -10.63
C PHE A 40 -0.70 -3.75 -9.65
N THR A 41 -0.69 -4.03 -8.34
CA THR A 41 -0.48 -3.01 -7.31
C THR A 41 1.01 -2.63 -7.26
N ILE A 42 1.32 -1.35 -7.49
CA ILE A 42 2.69 -0.82 -7.36
C ILE A 42 2.87 -0.23 -5.96
N LEU A 43 3.88 -0.70 -5.25
CA LEU A 43 4.18 -0.35 -3.86
C LEU A 43 4.88 1.01 -3.72
N PRO A 44 5.01 1.57 -2.50
CA PRO A 44 5.72 2.84 -2.28
C PRO A 44 7.14 2.91 -2.83
N ASN A 45 7.86 1.80 -2.86
CA ASN A 45 9.20 1.70 -3.42
C ASN A 45 9.23 1.47 -4.94
N GLY A 46 8.09 1.55 -5.62
CA GLY A 46 7.97 1.38 -7.07
C GLY A 46 7.99 -0.07 -7.56
N LYS A 47 8.08 -1.07 -6.67
CA LYS A 47 8.02 -2.49 -7.04
C LYS A 47 6.57 -2.99 -7.05
N PRO A 48 6.22 -3.95 -7.93
CA PRO A 48 4.91 -4.61 -7.84
C PRO A 48 4.79 -5.40 -6.54
N TRP A 49 3.55 -5.54 -6.06
CA TRP A 49 3.24 -6.45 -4.97
C TRP A 49 3.39 -7.91 -5.42
N SER A 50 3.77 -8.76 -4.46
CA SER A 50 3.78 -10.22 -4.61
C SER A 50 3.37 -10.85 -3.28
N SER A 51 3.00 -12.14 -3.31
CA SER A 51 2.70 -12.93 -2.11
C SER A 51 3.87 -12.99 -1.09
N GLU A 52 5.09 -12.69 -1.52
CA GLU A 52 6.29 -12.63 -0.69
C GLU A 52 6.53 -11.24 -0.07
N THR A 53 5.72 -10.24 -0.44
CA THR A 53 5.90 -8.86 0.05
C THR A 53 5.48 -8.74 1.50
N ASP A 54 6.43 -8.41 2.37
CA ASP A 54 6.12 -7.91 3.71
C ASP A 54 5.58 -6.48 3.64
N MET A 55 4.26 -6.34 3.76
CA MET A 55 3.58 -5.03 3.78
C MET A 55 3.89 -4.23 5.04
N THR A 56 4.32 -4.88 6.14
CA THR A 56 4.56 -4.20 7.41
C THR A 56 5.70 -3.19 7.32
N ARG A 57 6.64 -3.36 6.38
CA ARG A 57 7.77 -2.44 6.16
C ARG A 57 7.35 -1.03 5.73
N PHE A 58 6.17 -0.87 5.14
CA PHE A 58 5.70 0.43 4.64
C PHE A 58 4.89 1.21 5.67
N ILE A 59 4.39 0.53 6.70
CA ILE A 59 3.55 1.13 7.75
C ILE A 59 4.29 1.39 9.06
N ARG A 60 5.55 0.95 9.17
CA ARG A 60 6.43 1.29 10.28
C ARG A 60 6.87 2.76 10.24
#